data_AF-A0A7V1EI63-F1
#
_entry.id   AF-A0A7V1EI63-F1
#
_cell.length_a   1.000
_cell.length_b   1.000
_cell.length_c   1.000
_cell.angle_alpha   90.00
_cell.angle_beta   90.00
_cell.angle_gamma   90.00
#
_symmetry.space_group_name_H-M   'P 1'
#
loop_
_entity.id
_entity.type
_entity.pdbx_description
1 polymer ?
#
loop_
_entity_poly.entity_id
_entity_poly.type
_entity_poly.pdbx_seq_one_letter_code
_entity_poly.pdbx_strand_id
1 'polypeptide(L)'
;MSALLGLFIFGVNFPICTDTASQYYPAVIYGNNQYYVFWSDYRYYSSSGLYALFGARVSNTGTVLDPNGKLLFNRQAAYEPRVAFDGVNLLVALRDSC
;
A
#
# COMPACT_ATOMS: atom_id res chain seq x y z
N MET A 1 -29.66 -21.97 4.21
CA MET A 1 -29.04 -20.64 4.32
C MET A 1 -27.62 -20.84 4.84
N SER A 2 -26.64 -20.91 3.94
CA SER A 2 -25.22 -21.06 4.33
C SER A 2 -24.71 -19.69 4.76
N ALA A 3 -24.29 -19.56 6.01
CA ALA A 3 -23.61 -18.35 6.47
C ALA A 3 -22.26 -18.28 5.75
N LEU A 4 -22.08 -17.26 4.92
CA LEU A 4 -20.77 -16.82 4.47
C LEU A 4 -19.99 -16.38 5.72
N LEU A 5 -19.24 -17.31 6.32
CA LEU A 5 -18.14 -16.98 7.23
C LEU A 5 -17.06 -16.31 6.37
N GLY A 6 -17.24 -15.01 6.12
CA GLY A 6 -16.17 -14.18 5.60
C GLY A 6 -15.04 -14.20 6.62
N LEU A 7 -13.85 -14.63 6.20
CA LEU A 7 -12.65 -14.47 6.99
C LEU A 7 -12.39 -12.97 7.13
N PHE A 8 -12.73 -12.39 8.27
CA PHE A 8 -12.43 -11.00 8.58
C PHE A 8 -10.95 -10.90 8.92
N ILE A 9 -10.21 -10.07 8.18
CA ILE A 9 -8.78 -9.81 8.44
C ILE A 9 -8.61 -8.73 9.53
N PHE A 10 -9.58 -8.60 10.44
CA PHE A 10 -9.53 -7.72 11.59
C PHE A 10 -9.29 -8.59 12.84
N GLY A 11 -8.04 -8.84 13.23
CA GLY A 11 -7.78 -9.60 14.46
C GLY A 11 -6.37 -10.17 14.63
N VAL A 12 -5.61 -10.31 13.54
CA VAL A 12 -4.18 -10.60 13.60
C VAL A 12 -3.41 -9.31 13.36
N ASN A 13 -2.36 -9.06 14.15
CA ASN A 13 -1.42 -7.99 13.85
C ASN A 13 -0.47 -8.49 12.75
N PHE A 14 -0.68 -8.06 11.50
CA PHE A 14 0.20 -8.33 10.37
C PHE A 14 0.77 -7.00 9.85
N PRO A 15 1.85 -6.48 10.46
CA PRO A 15 2.42 -5.22 10.00
C PRO A 15 2.91 -5.39 8.56
N ILE A 16 2.40 -4.54 7.66
CA ILE A 16 2.84 -4.50 6.26
C ILE A 16 4.25 -3.92 6.17
N CYS A 17 4.51 -2.91 6.99
CA CYS A 17 5.81 -2.28 7.11
C CYS A 17 6.14 -2.00 8.58
N THR A 18 7.39 -2.28 8.96
CA THR A 18 7.95 -2.04 10.29
C THR A 18 9.15 -1.08 10.25
N ASP A 19 9.26 -0.28 9.20
CA ASP A 19 10.31 0.73 9.06
C ASP A 19 10.07 1.88 10.03
N THR A 20 11.14 2.48 10.54
CA THR A 20 11.06 3.52 11.58
C THR A 20 10.74 4.89 11.03
N ALA A 21 10.88 5.10 9.71
CA ALA A 21 10.47 6.34 9.06
C ALA A 21 8.95 6.52 9.13
N SER A 22 8.46 7.73 8.86
CA SER A 22 7.01 7.96 8.83
C SER A 22 6.38 7.39 7.55
N GLN A 23 5.26 6.69 7.70
CA GLN A 23 4.41 6.22 6.61
C GLN A 23 3.03 6.90 6.70
N TYR A 24 2.53 7.39 5.57
CA TYR A 24 1.28 8.14 5.50
C TYR A 24 0.42 7.77 4.30
N TYR A 25 -0.86 8.17 4.39
CA TYR A 25 -1.83 8.14 3.31
C TYR A 25 -1.95 6.75 2.65
N PRO A 26 -2.26 5.69 3.41
CA PRO A 26 -2.42 4.38 2.82
C PRO A 26 -3.61 4.36 1.85
N ALA A 27 -3.43 3.71 0.71
CA ALA A 27 -4.47 3.42 -0.27
C ALA A 27 -4.49 1.92 -0.54
N VAL A 28 -5.67 1.31 -0.50
CA VAL A 28 -5.85 -0.14 -0.66
C VAL A 28 -6.85 -0.44 -1.78
N ILE A 29 -6.55 -1.45 -2.58
CA ILE A 29 -7.47 -2.01 -3.57
C ILE A 29 -7.34 -3.53 -3.58
N TYR A 30 -8.47 -4.22 -3.77
CA TYR A 30 -8.50 -5.67 -3.98
C TYR A 30 -8.58 -5.97 -5.48
N GLY A 31 -7.74 -6.88 -5.95
CA GLY A 31 -7.69 -7.31 -7.34
C GLY A 31 -6.85 -8.57 -7.48
N ASN A 32 -7.08 -9.37 -8.53
CA ASN A 32 -6.30 -10.60 -8.78
C ASN A 32 -6.16 -11.52 -7.54
N ASN A 33 -7.24 -11.67 -6.77
CA ASN A 33 -7.29 -12.47 -5.53
C ASN A 33 -6.30 -12.06 -4.43
N GLN A 34 -5.87 -10.79 -4.39
CA GLN A 34 -5.00 -10.24 -3.35
C GLN A 34 -5.31 -8.75 -3.11
N TYR A 35 -4.82 -8.21 -2.00
CA TYR A 35 -4.84 -6.78 -1.73
C TYR A 35 -3.52 -6.15 -2.20
N TYR A 36 -3.63 -4.96 -2.76
CA TYR A 36 -2.51 -4.08 -3.05
C TYR A 36 -2.63 -2.88 -2.14
N VAL A 37 -1.59 -2.65 -1.34
CA VAL A 37 -1.52 -1.54 -0.38
C VAL A 37 -0.41 -0.62 -0.83
N PHE A 38 -0.70 0.67 -0.94
CA PHE A 38 0.22 1.72 -1.35
C PHE A 38 0.27 2.78 -0.27
N TRP A 39 1.42 3.42 -0.07
CA TRP A 39 1.57 4.49 0.92
C TRP A 39 2.69 5.45 0.54
N SER A 40 2.58 6.67 1.04
CA SER A 40 3.66 7.65 1.02
C SER A 40 4.64 7.34 2.14
N ASP A 41 5.92 7.22 1.80
CA ASP A 41 6.95 6.80 2.75
C ASP A 41 8.13 7.78 2.77
N TYR A 42 8.51 8.17 3.99
CA TYR A 42 9.59 9.13 4.23
C TYR A 42 10.99 8.50 4.16
N ARG A 43 11.09 7.17 4.24
CA ARG A 43 12.39 6.48 4.40
C ARG A 43 13.39 6.77 3.27
N TYR A 44 12.89 6.99 2.06
CA TYR A 44 13.73 7.15 0.87
C TYR A 44 14.34 8.55 0.77
N TYR A 45 13.64 9.59 1.25
CA TYR A 45 14.06 10.99 1.17
C TYR A 45 14.18 11.63 2.55
N SER A 46 14.65 10.86 3.52
CA SER A 46 14.65 11.28 4.93
C SER A 46 15.38 12.60 5.18
N SER A 47 16.40 12.92 4.37
CA SER A 47 17.16 14.18 4.42
C SER A 47 16.49 15.37 3.74
N SER A 48 15.48 15.16 2.88
CA SER A 48 14.91 16.20 2.01
C SER A 48 13.47 16.60 2.34
N GLY A 49 12.81 15.96 3.32
CA GLY A 49 11.42 16.31 3.63
C GLY A 49 10.38 15.70 2.69
N LEU A 50 10.80 14.84 1.75
CA LEU A 50 9.94 14.33 0.68
C LEU A 50 9.49 12.89 0.95
N TYR A 51 8.48 12.45 0.21
CA TYR A 51 7.95 11.09 0.27
C TYR A 51 8.15 10.39 -1.06
N ALA A 52 8.41 9.09 -0.99
CA ALA A 52 8.35 8.20 -2.14
C ALA A 52 7.12 7.29 -2.04
N LEU A 53 6.63 6.80 -3.17
CA LEU A 53 5.53 5.84 -3.18
C LEU A 53 6.09 4.45 -2.96
N PHE A 54 5.59 3.79 -1.91
CA PHE A 54 5.82 2.37 -1.67
C PHE A 54 4.53 1.59 -1.85
N GLY A 55 4.67 0.29 -2.10
CA GLY A 55 3.54 -0.62 -2.08
C GLY A 55 3.90 -2.05 -1.76
N ALA A 56 2.92 -2.81 -1.29
CA ALA A 56 3.02 -4.21 -0.93
C ALA A 56 1.78 -4.98 -1.37
N ARG A 57 1.97 -6.24 -1.78
CA ARG A 57 0.86 -7.19 -1.89
C ARG A 57 0.60 -7.86 -0.55
N VAL A 58 -0.67 -8.09 -0.26
CA VAL A 58 -1.14 -8.88 0.88
C VAL A 58 -2.09 -9.94 0.35
N SER A 59 -1.92 -11.20 0.72
CA SER A 59 -2.83 -12.26 0.28
C SER A 59 -4.26 -11.99 0.74
N ASN A 60 -5.24 -12.65 0.10
CA ASN A 60 -6.63 -12.62 0.55
C ASN A 60 -6.85 -13.21 1.96
N THR A 61 -5.82 -13.83 2.55
CA THR A 61 -5.81 -14.37 3.93
C THR A 61 -5.02 -13.51 4.92
N GLY A 62 -4.47 -12.36 4.50
CA GLY A 62 -3.73 -11.44 5.38
C GLY A 62 -2.21 -11.69 5.47
N THR A 63 -1.65 -12.61 4.68
CA THR A 63 -0.19 -12.80 4.61
C THR A 63 0.44 -11.65 3.83
N VAL A 64 1.37 -10.92 4.43
CA VAL A 64 2.14 -9.86 3.73
C VAL A 64 3.13 -10.52 2.76
N LEU A 65 2.94 -10.32 1.47
CA LEU A 65 3.74 -10.95 0.41
C LEU A 65 4.98 -10.14 0.04
N ASP A 66 4.95 -8.83 0.26
CA ASP A 66 6.08 -7.93 0.06
C ASP A 66 6.32 -7.11 1.37
N PRO A 67 6.92 -7.71 2.41
CA PRO A 67 7.13 -7.04 3.70
C PRO A 67 8.02 -5.81 3.54
N ASN A 68 7.70 -4.75 4.28
CA ASN A 68 8.29 -3.41 4.17
C ASN A 68 8.05 -2.69 2.84
N GLY A 69 7.33 -3.31 1.90
CA GLY A 69 7.01 -2.75 0.61
C GLY A 69 8.18 -2.69 -0.36
N LYS A 70 7.83 -2.33 -1.59
CA LYS A 70 8.75 -2.02 -2.68
C LYS A 70 8.63 -0.55 -3.02
N LEU A 71 9.76 0.08 -3.35
CA LEU A 71 9.76 1.40 -3.94
C LEU A 71 9.13 1.33 -5.34
N LEU A 72 8.10 2.13 -5.58
CA LEU A 72 7.36 2.17 -6.84
C LEU A 72 7.57 3.49 -7.59
N PHE A 73 7.70 4.60 -6.87
CA PHE A 73 7.92 5.91 -7.48
C PHE A 73 8.73 6.83 -6.57
N ASN A 74 9.77 7.45 -7.12
CA ASN A 74 10.73 8.32 -6.42
C ASN A 74 11.09 9.56 -7.27
N ARG A 75 10.11 10.23 -7.87
CA ARG A 75 10.40 11.42 -8.69
C ARG A 75 9.91 12.70 -8.00
N GLN A 76 10.54 12.97 -6.85
CA GLN A 76 10.33 14.15 -5.99
C GLN A 76 8.88 14.32 -5.52
N ALA A 77 8.58 13.68 -4.39
CA ALA A 77 7.34 13.81 -3.63
C ALA A 77 6.11 13.08 -4.23
N ALA A 78 5.80 11.92 -3.65
CA ALA A 78 4.57 11.17 -3.91
C ALA A 78 3.66 11.23 -2.69
N TYR A 79 2.63 12.07 -2.77
CA TYR A 79 1.64 12.23 -1.71
C TYR A 79 0.31 11.59 -2.07
N GLU A 80 -0.40 11.16 -1.03
CA GLU A 80 -1.83 10.84 -1.10
C GLU A 80 -2.20 9.91 -2.27
N PRO A 81 -1.62 8.70 -2.34
CA PRO A 81 -1.99 7.78 -3.40
C PRO A 81 -3.50 7.53 -3.42
N ARG A 82 -4.03 7.38 -4.63
CA ARG A 82 -5.39 6.93 -4.93
C ARG A 82 -5.30 5.82 -5.94
N VAL A 83 -6.14 4.80 -5.79
CA VAL A 83 -5.99 3.55 -6.52
C VAL A 83 -7.31 3.12 -7.13
N ALA A 84 -7.24 2.58 -8.34
CA ALA A 84 -8.35 1.95 -9.04
C ALA A 84 -7.86 0.67 -9.75
N PHE A 85 -8.77 -0.29 -9.87
CA PHE A 85 -8.54 -1.54 -10.59
C PHE A 85 -9.73 -1.82 -11.50
N ASP A 86 -9.49 -2.07 -12.79
CA ASP A 86 -10.54 -2.28 -13.80
C ASP A 86 -10.83 -3.77 -14.06
N GLY A 87 -10.21 -4.69 -13.30
CA GLY A 87 -10.24 -6.13 -13.53
C GLY A 87 -8.99 -6.67 -14.22
N VAL A 88 -8.17 -5.80 -14.82
CA VAL A 88 -6.93 -6.15 -15.54
C VAL A 88 -5.77 -5.25 -15.13
N ASN A 89 -5.98 -3.94 -15.14
CA ASN A 89 -5.00 -2.90 -14.90
C ASN A 89 -5.21 -2.25 -13.53
N LEU A 90 -4.09 -1.95 -12.88
CA LEU A 90 -4.05 -1.16 -11.66
C LEU A 90 -3.54 0.24 -12.00
N LEU A 91 -4.33 1.25 -11.67
CA LEU A 91 -3.97 2.65 -11.82
C LEU A 91 -3.73 3.28 -10.44
N VAL A 92 -2.58 3.91 -10.26
CA VAL A 92 -2.26 4.71 -9.08
C VAL A 92 -2.09 6.16 -9.50
N ALA A 93 -2.90 7.05 -8.94
CA ALA A 93 -2.73 8.48 -9.05
C ALA A 93 -2.13 9.00 -7.74
N LEU A 94 -1.23 9.96 -7.84
CA LEU A 94 -0.55 10.58 -6.70
C LEU A 94 -0.50 12.09 -6.93
N ARG A 95 -0.51 12.84 -5.84
CA ARG A 95 -0.19 14.26 -5.89
C ARG A 95 1.34 14.39 -5.92
N ASP A 96 1.86 14.97 -6.99
CA ASP A 96 3.25 15.40 -7.05
C ASP A 96 3.45 16.71 -6.26
N SER A 97 4.70 17.08 -5.97
CA SER A 97 4.97 18.43 -5.49
C SER A 97 4.65 19.45 -6.57
N CYS A 98 3.97 20.53 -6.21
CA CYS A 98 3.78 21.71 -7.06
C CYS A 98 5.11 22.25 -7.62
#